data_AF-A0A1Q8ANA7-F1
#
_entry.id   AF-A0A1Q8ANA7-F1
#
_cell.length_a   1.000
_cell.length_b   1.000
_cell.length_c   1.000
_cell.angle_alpha   90.00
_cell.angle_beta   90.00
_cell.angle_gamma   90.00
#
_symmetry.space_group_name_H-M   'P 1'
#
loop_
_entity.id
_entity.type
_entity.pdbx_description
1 polymer ?
#
loop_
_entity_poly.entity_id
_entity_poly.type
_entity_poly.pdbx_seq_one_letter_code
_entity_poly.pdbx_strand_id
1 'polypeptide(L)'
;MIFDPVTGAVVFDSRRPGLAQIVTRRVLPQSGTLLVHGRRGAGPSVVALYDLVTGEQRWVNEALFEQTEPQKKGLGGLMQRLATAASEATALQVLQAGPDMIVVHTLMGLRALDARTGAVRWSAALPTARAGNPARHVRLYPSLDKTDRLYVSFDDRLMAYRLADGQALWAKPAMAEGWVHDIVQHPNGIIILR
;
A
#
# COMPACT_ATOMS: atom_id res chain seq x y z
N MET A 1 18.11 6.47 -6.54
CA MET A 1 18.52 7.87 -6.32
C MET A 1 17.45 8.76 -6.89
N ILE A 2 17.24 9.94 -6.30
CA ILE A 2 16.43 11.02 -6.85
C ILE A 2 17.42 12.12 -7.23
N PHE A 3 17.23 12.68 -8.42
CA PHE A 3 18.04 13.75 -8.97
C PHE A 3 17.21 15.04 -9.01
N ASP A 4 17.85 16.17 -8.73
CA ASP A 4 17.32 17.48 -9.05
C ASP A 4 17.21 17.59 -10.59
N PRO A 5 16.03 17.91 -11.13
CA PRO A 5 15.80 17.89 -12.58
C PRO A 5 16.47 19.05 -13.33
N VAL A 6 16.95 20.08 -12.63
CA VAL A 6 17.58 21.28 -13.21
C VAL A 6 19.10 21.14 -13.24
N THR A 7 19.69 20.63 -12.16
CA THR A 7 21.14 20.56 -11.94
C THR A 7 21.72 19.16 -12.12
N GLY A 8 20.88 18.12 -12.08
CA GLY A 8 21.32 16.73 -12.07
C GLY A 8 21.96 16.28 -10.76
N ALA A 9 21.97 17.12 -9.72
CA ALA A 9 22.52 16.78 -8.41
C ALA A 9 21.67 15.68 -7.73
N VAL A 10 22.32 14.76 -7.00
CA VAL A 10 21.58 13.77 -6.20
C VAL A 10 20.98 14.45 -4.98
N VAL A 11 19.65 14.49 -4.89
CA VAL A 11 18.92 15.06 -3.74
C VAL A 11 18.53 13.99 -2.71
N PHE A 12 18.44 12.73 -3.12
CA PHE A 12 18.16 11.62 -2.21
C PHE A 12 18.75 10.29 -2.68
N ASP A 13 19.39 9.56 -1.76
CA ASP A 13 19.79 8.16 -1.99
C ASP A 13 19.05 7.22 -1.04
N SER A 14 18.10 6.47 -1.60
CA SER A 14 17.30 5.45 -0.91
C SER A 14 18.12 4.32 -0.26
N ARG A 15 19.43 4.22 -0.52
CA ARG A 15 20.34 3.25 0.13
C ARG A 15 20.90 3.74 1.47
N ARG A 16 20.87 5.05 1.73
CA ARG A 16 21.28 5.65 3.01
C ARG A 16 20.69 4.96 4.26
N PRO A 17 19.45 4.46 4.26
CA PRO A 17 18.86 3.82 5.45
C PRO A 17 19.45 2.44 5.80
N GLY A 18 20.51 1.99 5.13
CA GLY A 18 21.12 0.68 5.38
C GLY A 18 20.25 -0.49 4.91
N LEU A 19 19.32 -0.24 3.98
CA LEU A 19 18.54 -1.29 3.35
C LEU A 19 19.43 -2.11 2.43
N ALA A 20 19.50 -3.41 2.67
CA ALA A 20 20.20 -4.36 1.81
C ALA A 20 19.43 -4.57 0.49
N GLN A 21 18.10 -4.46 0.53
CA GLN A 21 17.24 -4.56 -0.64
C GLN A 21 16.13 -3.53 -0.57
N ILE A 22 15.84 -2.86 -1.68
CA ILE A 22 14.71 -1.95 -1.80
C ILE A 22 13.68 -2.58 -2.73
N VAL A 23 12.46 -2.73 -2.23
CA VAL A 23 11.35 -3.41 -2.90
C VAL A 23 10.38 -2.38 -3.49
N THR A 24 10.07 -1.29 -2.78
CA THR A 24 9.19 -0.22 -3.28
C THR A 24 9.81 1.15 -3.07
N ARG A 25 9.62 2.03 -4.05
CA ARG A 25 9.86 3.47 -3.95
C ARG A 25 8.64 4.18 -4.51
N ARG A 26 7.97 5.02 -3.71
CA ARG A 26 6.81 5.80 -4.15
C ARG A 26 6.92 7.23 -3.69
N VAL A 27 6.96 8.16 -4.63
CA VAL A 27 6.81 9.59 -4.35
C VAL A 27 5.36 9.87 -3.99
N LEU A 28 5.15 10.64 -2.92
CA LEU A 28 3.86 11.11 -2.44
C LEU A 28 3.83 12.64 -2.65
N PRO A 29 3.36 13.11 -3.82
CA PRO A 29 3.56 14.50 -4.23
C PRO A 29 2.86 15.52 -3.32
N GLN A 30 1.70 15.17 -2.77
CA GLN A 30 0.89 16.12 -1.98
C GLN A 30 1.57 16.43 -0.64
N SER A 31 2.42 15.52 -0.13
CA SER A 31 3.18 15.72 1.10
C SER A 31 4.65 16.05 0.86
N GLY A 32 5.14 16.00 -0.39
CA GLY A 32 6.56 16.18 -0.70
C GLY A 32 7.45 15.11 -0.05
N THR A 33 6.97 13.86 0.02
CA THR A 33 7.69 12.77 0.68
C THR A 33 7.93 11.57 -0.23
N LEU A 34 8.87 10.71 0.16
CA LEU A 34 9.15 9.43 -0.47
C LEU A 34 8.88 8.30 0.50
N LEU A 35 7.98 7.38 0.14
CA LEU A 35 7.82 6.10 0.82
C LEU A 35 8.81 5.09 0.23
N VAL A 36 9.60 4.48 1.09
CA VAL A 36 10.54 3.40 0.75
C VAL A 36 10.18 2.18 1.56
N HIS A 37 10.03 1.05 0.88
CA HIS A 37 9.88 -0.26 1.50
C HIS A 37 11.05 -1.14 1.09
N GLY A 38 11.67 -1.80 2.05
CA GLY A 38 12.76 -2.72 1.77
C GLY A 38 13.21 -3.50 3.00
N ARG A 39 14.19 -4.38 2.77
CA ARG A 39 14.76 -5.25 3.79
C ARG A 39 16.11 -4.73 4.25
N ARG A 40 16.33 -4.74 5.57
CA ARG A 40 17.64 -4.49 6.17
C ARG A 40 18.54 -5.73 6.06
N GLY A 41 19.84 -5.56 6.29
CA GLY A 41 20.79 -6.69 6.32
C GLY A 41 20.43 -7.77 7.36
N ALA A 42 19.80 -7.36 8.47
CA ALA A 42 19.20 -8.24 9.45
C ALA A 42 17.87 -7.63 9.96
N GLY A 43 16.90 -8.48 10.32
CA GLY A 43 15.60 -8.05 10.83
C GLY A 43 14.46 -8.04 9.80
N PRO A 44 13.26 -7.58 10.19
CA PRO A 44 12.09 -7.52 9.33
C PRO A 44 12.25 -6.46 8.24
N SER A 45 11.43 -6.57 7.20
CA SER A 45 11.31 -5.49 6.21
C SER A 45 10.63 -4.28 6.82
N VAL A 46 11.06 -3.10 6.38
CA VAL A 46 10.63 -1.82 6.94
C VAL A 46 10.01 -0.95 5.86
N VAL A 47 9.04 -0.16 6.27
CA VAL A 47 8.50 0.94 5.48
C VAL A 47 8.89 2.24 6.16
N ALA A 48 9.56 3.11 5.43
CA ALA A 48 10.03 4.39 5.95
C ALA A 48 9.58 5.52 5.02
N LEU A 49 9.37 6.68 5.62
CA LEU A 49 9.01 7.89 4.91
C LEU A 49 10.12 8.92 5.05
N TYR A 50 10.52 9.50 3.92
CA TYR A 50 11.57 10.51 3.86
C TYR A 50 11.00 11.82 3.34
N ASP A 51 11.50 12.93 3.86
CA ASP A 51 11.31 14.24 3.29
C ASP A 51 12.11 14.35 1.98
N LEU A 52 11.49 14.82 0.89
CA LEU A 52 12.18 14.92 -0.40
C LEU A 52 13.10 16.13 -0.51
N VAL A 53 12.88 17.17 0.31
CA VAL A 53 13.69 18.39 0.29
C VAL A 53 14.95 18.20 1.12
N THR A 54 14.81 17.69 2.36
CA THR A 54 15.95 17.52 3.27
C THR A 54 16.61 16.15 3.15
N GLY A 55 15.87 15.15 2.64
CA GLY A 55 16.30 13.75 2.64
C GLY A 55 16.25 13.08 4.01
N GLU A 56 15.73 13.75 5.03
CA GLU A 56 15.63 13.23 6.39
C GLU A 56 14.53 12.18 6.52
N GLN A 57 14.75 11.19 7.38
CA GLN A 57 13.73 10.20 7.71
C GLN A 57 12.71 10.83 8.66
N ARG A 58 11.45 10.87 8.23
CA ARG A 58 10.33 11.32 9.09
C ARG A 58 9.89 10.24 10.06
N TRP A 59 9.73 9.01 9.58
CA TRP A 59 9.39 7.86 10.41
C TRP A 59 9.80 6.54 9.75
N VAL A 60 9.79 5.48 10.56
CA VAL A 60 9.95 4.09 10.13
C VAL A 60 8.89 3.22 10.81
N ASN A 61 8.32 2.29 10.04
CA ASN A 61 7.36 1.29 10.49
C ASN A 61 7.93 -0.10 10.18
N GLU A 62 8.16 -0.87 11.25
CA GLU A 62 8.68 -2.24 11.21
C GLU A 62 7.56 -3.28 11.42
N ALA A 63 6.36 -2.82 11.76
CA ALA A 63 5.21 -3.63 12.15
C ALA A 63 4.15 -3.76 11.02
N LEU A 64 4.37 -3.16 9.84
CA LEU A 64 3.38 -3.15 8.76
C LEU A 64 2.89 -4.55 8.37
N PHE A 65 3.81 -5.52 8.40
CA PHE A 65 3.59 -6.91 8.00
C PHE A 65 3.25 -7.83 9.18
N GLU A 66 3.13 -7.28 10.39
CA GLU A 66 2.69 -8.06 11.55
C GLU A 66 1.26 -8.57 11.35
N GLN A 67 1.04 -9.82 11.74
CA GLN A 67 -0.25 -10.46 11.63
C GLN A 67 -1.15 -10.01 12.79
N THR A 68 -2.37 -9.62 12.48
CA THR A 68 -3.39 -9.30 13.50
C THR A 68 -4.10 -10.54 14.02
N GLU A 69 -4.03 -11.68 13.29
CA GLU A 69 -4.57 -12.95 13.75
C GLU A 69 -3.68 -13.60 14.81
N PRO A 70 -4.26 -14.34 15.79
CA PRO A 70 -3.49 -15.12 16.75
C PRO A 70 -2.50 -16.06 16.08
N GLN A 71 -1.32 -16.19 16.68
CA GLN A 71 -0.28 -17.05 16.16
C GLN A 71 -0.76 -18.51 16.10
N LYS A 72 -0.75 -19.08 14.89
CA LYS A 72 -1.13 -20.48 14.68
C LYS A 72 0.04 -21.40 15.10
N LYS A 73 -0.27 -22.58 15.63
CA LYS A 73 0.74 -23.60 15.97
C LYS A 73 1.01 -24.53 14.78
N GLY A 74 2.15 -25.23 14.79
CA GLY A 74 2.50 -26.25 13.79
C GLY A 74 2.54 -25.72 12.35
N LEU A 75 1.98 -26.49 11.42
CA LEU A 75 1.95 -26.16 9.98
C LEU A 75 1.28 -24.81 9.70
N GLY A 76 0.22 -24.46 10.44
CA GLY A 76 -0.45 -23.16 10.29
C GLY A 76 0.47 -21.99 10.61
N GLY A 77 1.29 -22.10 11.66
CA GLY A 77 2.28 -21.09 12.02
C GLY A 77 3.45 -20.99 11.04
N LEU A 78 3.81 -22.10 10.38
CA LEU A 78 4.77 -22.07 9.28
C LEU A 78 4.21 -21.32 8.07
N MET A 79 2.98 -21.65 7.64
CA MET A 79 2.30 -20.96 6.54
C MET A 79 2.12 -19.47 6.82
N GLN A 80 1.80 -19.11 8.07
CA GLN A 80 1.68 -17.71 8.51
C GLN A 80 2.99 -16.93 8.32
N ARG A 81 4.13 -17.53 8.72
CA ARG A 81 5.46 -16.92 8.54
C ARG A 81 5.86 -16.82 7.05
N LEU A 82 5.55 -17.84 6.25
CA LEU A 82 5.79 -17.80 4.80
C LEU A 82 4.97 -16.69 4.13
N ALA A 83 3.71 -16.52 4.51
CA ALA A 83 2.86 -15.44 4.00
C ALA A 83 3.41 -14.06 4.36
N THR A 84 3.85 -13.86 5.61
CA THR A 84 4.50 -12.61 6.04
C THR A 84 5.77 -12.33 5.24
N ALA A 85 6.67 -13.32 5.10
CA ALA A 85 7.91 -13.17 4.34
C ALA A 85 7.65 -12.88 2.84
N ALA A 86 6.64 -13.51 2.23
CA ALA A 86 6.24 -13.22 0.87
C ALA A 86 5.68 -11.80 0.72
N SER A 87 4.88 -11.35 1.69
CA SER A 87 4.31 -10.00 1.73
C SER A 87 5.41 -8.93 1.82
N GLU A 88 6.39 -9.15 2.72
CA GLU A 88 7.59 -8.33 2.88
C GLU A 88 8.45 -8.25 1.60
N ALA A 89 8.51 -9.32 0.81
CA ALA A 89 9.29 -9.34 -0.43
C ALA A 89 8.54 -8.72 -1.63
N THR A 90 7.27 -8.34 -1.47
CA THR A 90 6.40 -7.90 -2.58
C THR A 90 6.29 -6.38 -2.62
N ALA A 91 6.32 -5.82 -3.83
CA ALA A 91 6.12 -4.39 -4.03
C ALA A 91 4.73 -3.95 -3.58
N LEU A 92 4.68 -2.82 -2.86
CA LEU A 92 3.45 -2.25 -2.36
C LEU A 92 2.77 -1.44 -3.47
N GLN A 93 1.45 -1.57 -3.57
CA GLN A 93 0.64 -0.49 -4.13
C GLN A 93 0.46 0.57 -3.06
N VAL A 94 0.59 1.83 -3.42
CA VAL A 94 0.65 2.94 -2.48
C VAL A 94 -0.20 4.09 -3.02
N LEU A 95 -1.16 4.50 -2.19
CA LEU A 95 -2.04 5.64 -2.42
C LEU A 95 -1.83 6.67 -1.32
N GLN A 96 -1.61 7.92 -1.71
CA GLN A 96 -1.74 9.06 -0.81
C GLN A 96 -3.21 9.48 -0.78
N ALA A 97 -3.88 9.26 0.35
CA ALA A 97 -5.28 9.59 0.56
C ALA A 97 -5.38 10.90 1.36
N GLY A 98 -5.12 12.01 0.68
CA GLY A 98 -5.00 13.32 1.31
C GLY A 98 -3.70 13.50 2.11
N PRO A 99 -3.60 14.56 2.93
CA PRO A 99 -2.35 14.90 3.61
C PRO A 99 -2.00 13.95 4.77
N ASP A 100 -3.00 13.34 5.41
CA ASP A 100 -2.84 12.65 6.69
C ASP A 100 -2.81 11.13 6.61
N MET A 101 -3.02 10.55 5.42
CA MET A 101 -3.17 9.11 5.27
C MET A 101 -2.46 8.55 4.04
N ILE A 102 -1.76 7.43 4.26
CA ILE A 102 -1.16 6.63 3.20
C ILE A 102 -1.79 5.25 3.26
N VAL A 103 -2.44 4.82 2.20
CA VAL A 103 -3.02 3.47 2.10
C VAL A 103 -2.11 2.62 1.25
N VAL A 104 -1.73 1.45 1.78
CA VAL A 104 -0.94 0.46 1.07
C VAL A 104 -1.67 -0.86 0.95
N HIS A 105 -1.42 -1.57 -0.15
CA HIS A 105 -1.79 -2.97 -0.27
C HIS A 105 -0.56 -3.85 -0.06
N THR A 106 -0.70 -4.80 0.87
CA THR A 106 0.23 -5.91 1.09
C THR A 106 -0.45 -7.20 0.66
N LEU A 107 0.26 -8.34 0.57
CA LEU A 107 -0.40 -9.62 0.28
C LEU A 107 -1.40 -10.07 1.37
N MET A 108 -1.41 -9.39 2.51
CA MET A 108 -2.31 -9.64 3.63
C MET A 108 -3.54 -8.71 3.62
N GLY A 109 -3.63 -7.79 2.66
CA GLY A 109 -4.73 -6.83 2.53
C GLY A 109 -4.28 -5.37 2.61
N LEU A 110 -5.25 -4.49 2.82
CA LEU A 110 -5.06 -3.05 2.94
C LEU A 110 -4.59 -2.68 4.34
N ARG A 111 -3.65 -1.74 4.41
CA ARG A 111 -3.22 -1.07 5.64
C ARG A 111 -3.27 0.44 5.39
N ALA A 112 -3.95 1.18 6.25
CA ALA A 112 -3.84 2.63 6.26
C ALA A 112 -2.88 3.07 7.35
N LEU A 113 -1.97 3.96 6.97
CA LEU A 113 -0.96 4.54 7.83
C LEU A 113 -1.29 6.00 8.07
N ASP A 114 -1.09 6.45 9.30
CA ASP A 114 -0.95 7.86 9.62
C ASP A 114 0.28 8.43 8.88
N ALA A 115 0.08 9.43 8.02
CA ALA A 115 1.17 9.96 7.20
C ALA A 115 2.26 10.67 8.02
N ARG A 116 1.94 11.13 9.23
CA ARG A 116 2.86 11.86 10.11
C ARG A 116 3.66 10.92 11.02
N THR A 117 3.06 9.85 11.51
CA THR A 117 3.71 8.94 12.47
C THR A 117 4.08 7.57 11.88
N GLY A 118 3.49 7.19 10.74
CA GLY A 118 3.63 5.87 10.16
C GLY A 118 2.82 4.77 10.85
N ALA A 119 2.07 5.09 11.91
CA ALA A 119 1.28 4.11 12.65
C ALA A 119 0.12 3.57 11.81
N VAL A 120 -0.16 2.26 11.92
CA VAL A 120 -1.33 1.64 11.28
C VAL A 120 -2.60 2.15 11.96
N ARG A 121 -3.46 2.87 11.23
CA ARG A 121 -4.75 3.37 11.71
C ARG A 121 -5.84 2.30 11.60
N TRP A 122 -5.87 1.58 10.48
CA TRP A 122 -6.81 0.48 10.25
C TRP A 122 -6.28 -0.53 9.24
N SER A 123 -6.96 -1.66 9.15
CA SER A 123 -6.64 -2.72 8.18
C SER A 123 -7.91 -3.36 7.64
N ALA A 124 -7.88 -3.77 6.38
CA ALA A 124 -9.03 -4.38 5.72
C ALA A 124 -8.61 -5.48 4.75
N ALA A 125 -9.36 -6.57 4.73
CA ALA A 125 -9.15 -7.64 3.76
C ALA A 125 -9.78 -7.29 2.40
N LEU A 126 -9.15 -7.77 1.32
CA LEU A 126 -9.79 -7.80 0.01
C LEU A 126 -10.70 -9.04 -0.10
N PRO A 127 -11.92 -8.92 -0.65
CA PRO A 127 -12.82 -10.04 -0.83
C PRO A 127 -12.33 -10.92 -2.00
N THR A 128 -11.50 -11.91 -1.68
CA THR A 128 -10.89 -12.83 -2.66
C THR A 128 -11.91 -13.83 -3.19
N ALA A 129 -11.85 -14.14 -4.49
CA ALA A 129 -12.81 -14.99 -5.20
C ALA A 129 -12.81 -16.47 -4.80
N ARG A 130 -11.70 -16.99 -4.28
CA ARG A 130 -11.50 -18.41 -3.99
C ARG A 130 -10.70 -18.58 -2.72
N ALA A 131 -11.13 -19.53 -1.88
CA ALA A 131 -10.53 -19.87 -0.59
C ALA A 131 -8.99 -19.84 -0.62
N GLY A 132 -8.40 -18.78 -0.07
CA GLY A 132 -6.98 -18.70 0.25
C GLY A 132 -6.04 -18.07 -0.81
N ASN A 133 -6.50 -17.71 -2.02
CA ASN A 133 -5.62 -17.06 -2.99
C ASN A 133 -5.61 -15.54 -2.82
N PRO A 134 -4.43 -14.90 -2.64
CA PRO A 134 -4.33 -13.45 -2.59
C PRO A 134 -4.86 -12.80 -3.88
N ALA A 135 -5.50 -11.64 -3.73
CA ALA A 135 -5.90 -10.79 -4.83
C ALA A 135 -4.68 -10.42 -5.70
N ARG A 136 -4.81 -10.49 -7.03
CA ARG A 136 -3.75 -10.10 -7.97
C ARG A 136 -4.15 -8.83 -8.71
N HIS A 137 -3.16 -8.24 -9.39
CA HIS A 137 -3.35 -7.00 -10.19
C HIS A 137 -4.01 -5.86 -9.39
N VAL A 138 -3.68 -5.78 -8.10
CA VAL A 138 -4.30 -4.79 -7.21
C VAL A 138 -3.86 -3.39 -7.61
N ARG A 139 -4.79 -2.43 -7.62
CA ARG A 139 -4.52 -1.01 -7.77
C ARG A 139 -5.41 -0.20 -6.85
N LEU A 140 -4.88 0.91 -6.35
CA LEU A 140 -5.56 1.80 -5.41
C LEU A 140 -5.84 3.14 -6.11
N TYR A 141 -7.07 3.63 -5.98
CA TYR A 141 -7.50 4.88 -6.58
C TYR A 141 -8.11 5.80 -5.52
N PRO A 142 -7.71 7.09 -5.48
CA PRO A 142 -8.42 8.05 -4.65
C PRO A 142 -9.81 8.29 -5.27
N SER A 143 -10.82 8.57 -4.45
CA SER A 143 -12.02 9.18 -5.00
C SER A 143 -11.77 10.68 -5.24
N LEU A 144 -12.18 11.16 -6.41
CA LEU A 144 -12.02 12.56 -6.82
C LEU A 144 -13.13 13.43 -6.24
N ASP A 145 -14.37 12.95 -6.27
CA ASP A 145 -15.54 13.72 -5.83
C ASP A 145 -15.95 13.45 -4.39
N LYS A 146 -15.53 12.32 -3.80
CA LYS A 146 -15.93 11.89 -2.46
C LYS A 146 -14.71 11.58 -1.61
N THR A 147 -14.27 12.54 -0.81
CA THR A 147 -13.04 12.42 0.02
C THR A 147 -13.13 11.39 1.15
N ASP A 148 -14.29 10.76 1.36
CA ASP A 148 -14.54 9.76 2.41
C ASP A 148 -14.18 8.33 2.01
N ARG A 149 -13.75 8.09 0.76
CA ARG A 149 -13.54 6.74 0.23
C ARG A 149 -12.38 6.62 -0.73
N LEU A 150 -11.95 5.37 -0.90
CA LEU A 150 -11.03 4.95 -1.96
C LEU A 150 -11.63 3.77 -2.73
N TYR A 151 -11.13 3.56 -3.94
CA TYR A 151 -11.47 2.40 -4.75
C TYR A 151 -10.27 1.48 -4.88
N VAL A 152 -10.53 0.17 -4.84
CA VAL A 152 -9.52 -0.86 -5.04
C VAL A 152 -9.98 -1.77 -6.16
N SER A 153 -9.19 -1.82 -7.23
CA SER A 153 -9.37 -2.86 -8.23
C SER A 153 -8.45 -4.03 -7.93
N PHE A 154 -8.91 -5.23 -8.25
CA PHE A 154 -8.14 -6.47 -8.16
C PHE A 154 -8.74 -7.48 -9.10
N ASP A 155 -7.91 -8.12 -9.91
CA ASP A 155 -8.35 -9.02 -10.97
C ASP A 155 -9.47 -8.39 -11.84
N ASP A 156 -10.67 -8.97 -11.84
CA ASP A 156 -11.86 -8.53 -12.58
C ASP A 156 -12.86 -7.74 -11.71
N ARG A 157 -12.40 -7.21 -10.58
CA ARG A 157 -13.27 -6.62 -9.55
C ARG A 157 -12.87 -5.21 -9.17
N LEU A 158 -13.87 -4.46 -8.74
CA LEU A 158 -13.73 -3.17 -8.09
C LEU A 158 -14.48 -3.18 -6.75
N MET A 159 -13.87 -2.63 -5.71
CA MET A 159 -14.48 -2.48 -4.38
C MET A 159 -14.23 -1.07 -3.84
N ALA A 160 -15.18 -0.54 -3.05
CA ALA A 160 -15.02 0.73 -2.36
C ALA A 160 -14.83 0.52 -0.86
N TYR A 161 -13.92 1.29 -0.27
CA TYR A 161 -13.64 1.28 1.17
C TYR A 161 -13.73 2.69 1.74
N ARG A 162 -14.30 2.82 2.93
CA ARG A 162 -14.32 4.08 3.68
C ARG A 162 -12.92 4.38 4.19
N LEU A 163 -12.47 5.61 3.99
CA LEU A 163 -11.14 6.04 4.41
C LEU A 163 -10.98 6.15 5.92
N ALA A 164 -12.06 6.45 6.65
CA ALA A 164 -12.01 6.62 8.11
C ALA A 164 -11.60 5.35 8.87
N ASP A 165 -12.10 4.19 8.45
CA ASP A 165 -12.03 2.94 9.22
C ASP A 165 -11.73 1.69 8.37
N GLY A 166 -11.60 1.82 7.05
CA GLY A 166 -11.38 0.69 6.15
C GLY A 166 -12.62 -0.18 5.95
N GLN A 167 -13.82 0.26 6.34
CA GLN A 167 -15.04 -0.51 6.14
C GLN A 167 -15.38 -0.61 4.64
N ALA A 168 -15.70 -1.80 4.15
CA ALA A 168 -16.24 -1.97 2.80
C ALA A 168 -17.57 -1.22 2.67
N LEU A 169 -17.67 -0.35 1.66
CA LEU A 169 -18.87 0.46 1.40
C LEU A 169 -19.88 -0.25 0.52
N TRP A 170 -19.44 -1.25 -0.26
CA TRP A 170 -20.31 -2.08 -1.09
C TRP A 170 -20.45 -3.46 -0.46
N ALA A 171 -21.65 -4.04 -0.55
CA ALA A 171 -21.91 -5.38 -0.02
C ALA A 171 -21.13 -6.48 -0.76
N LYS A 172 -20.87 -6.26 -2.06
CA LYS A 172 -20.07 -7.14 -2.92
C LYS A 172 -19.26 -6.31 -3.92
N PRO A 173 -18.11 -6.80 -4.40
CA PRO A 173 -17.38 -6.14 -5.48
C PRO A 173 -18.23 -5.99 -6.74
N ALA A 174 -18.06 -4.88 -7.44
CA ALA A 174 -18.53 -4.74 -8.81
C ALA A 174 -17.64 -5.59 -9.72
N MET A 175 -18.26 -6.34 -10.63
CA MET A 175 -17.56 -7.23 -11.57
C MET A 175 -17.39 -6.52 -12.91
N ALA A 176 -16.22 -6.67 -13.51
CA ALA A 176 -15.93 -6.29 -14.88
C ALA A 176 -15.81 -7.53 -15.78
N GLU A 177 -16.04 -7.36 -17.07
CA GLU A 177 -15.71 -8.39 -18.06
C GLU A 177 -14.21 -8.35 -18.38
N GLY A 178 -13.42 -9.02 -17.54
CA GLY A 178 -11.96 -9.08 -17.67
C GLY A 178 -11.24 -8.22 -16.63
N TRP A 179 -9.91 -8.14 -16.75
CA TRP A 179 -9.09 -7.43 -15.76
C TRP A 179 -9.35 -5.93 -15.76
N VAL A 180 -9.36 -5.35 -14.57
CA VAL A 180 -9.45 -3.90 -14.39
C VAL A 180 -8.04 -3.32 -14.53
N HIS A 181 -7.79 -2.65 -15.64
CA HIS A 181 -6.52 -1.96 -15.90
C HIS A 181 -6.47 -0.59 -15.24
N ASP A 182 -7.59 0.13 -15.26
CA ASP A 182 -7.74 1.47 -14.65
C ASP A 182 -9.22 1.80 -14.43
N ILE A 183 -9.51 2.91 -13.74
CA ILE A 183 -10.85 3.46 -13.62
C ILE A 183 -10.89 4.94 -13.96
N VAL A 184 -12.01 5.40 -14.52
CA VAL A 184 -12.32 6.81 -14.68
C VAL A 184 -13.55 7.14 -13.86
N GLN A 185 -13.45 8.15 -12.99
CA GLN A 185 -14.59 8.66 -12.24
C GLN A 185 -15.39 9.63 -13.13
N HIS A 186 -16.68 9.39 -13.23
CA HIS A 186 -17.66 10.16 -13.99
C HIS A 186 -18.72 10.70 -13.02
N PRO A 187 -19.35 11.87 -13.26
CA PRO A 187 -20.35 12.42 -12.33
C PRO A 187 -21.48 11.44 -11.96
N ASN A 188 -21.84 10.55 -12.89
CA ASN A 188 -22.89 9.53 -12.71
C ASN A 188 -22.36 8.13 -12.32
N GLY A 189 -21.06 7.92 -12.15
CA GLY A 189 -20.53 6.59 -11.83
C GLY A 189 -19.03 6.40 -12.03
N ILE A 190 -18.63 5.14 -12.18
CA ILE A 190 -17.23 4.76 -12.42
C ILE A 190 -17.20 3.95 -13.70
N ILE A 191 -16.32 4.35 -14.62
CA ILE A 191 -16.04 3.64 -15.86
C ILE A 191 -14.82 2.75 -15.60
N ILE A 192 -14.94 1.46 -15.93
CA ILE A 192 -13.85 0.50 -15.83
C ILE A 192 -13.11 0.44 -17.16
N LEU A 193 -11.81 0.69 -17.13
CA LEU A 193 -10.93 0.52 -18.27
C LEU A 193 -10.29 -0.86 -18.23
N ARG A 194 -10.31 -1.52 -19.38
CA ARG A 194 -9.84 -2.88 -19.61
C ARG A 194 -8.71 -2.88 -20.63
#